data_AF-A0A4Y2EFS6-F1
#
_entry.id   AF-A0A4Y2EFS6-F1
#
_cell.length_a   1.000
_cell.length_b   1.000
_cell.length_c   1.000
_cell.angle_alpha   90.00
_cell.angle_beta   90.00
_cell.angle_gamma   90.00
#
_symmetry.space_group_name_H-M   'P 1'
#
loop_
_entity.id
_entity.type
_entity.pdbx_description
1 polymer ?
#
loop_
_entity_poly.entity_id
_entity_poly.type
_entity_poly.pdbx_seq_one_letter_code
_entity_poly.pdbx_strand_id
1 'polypeptide(L)'
;MPSLKSNEKINCVSSNDDLLETHTVRGIVNGLEMPILRDTGATADVISQEFIDYAKMAGEHVWVQYLLNDHLVCLSSAEFEIKCELGHMKTKAAVVTNDPGRYVLGNKTAQLLKEEPFLNLEKINAIMTGSQAKRSSEEDQNKEVEMRIEEMTHFEIDEEILPQGN
;
A
#
# COMPACT_ATOMS: atom_id res chain seq x y z
N MET A 1 24.20 -19.11 5.63
CA MET A 1 22.91 -19.30 4.93
C MET A 1 22.00 -18.17 5.35
N PRO A 2 21.80 -17.09 4.57
CA PRO A 2 20.80 -16.09 4.90
C PRO A 2 19.40 -16.60 4.52
N SER A 3 18.45 -16.41 5.41
CA SER A 3 17.05 -16.83 5.29
C SER A 3 16.30 -15.98 4.26
N LEU A 4 15.46 -16.66 3.47
CA LEU A 4 14.55 -16.11 2.48
C LEU A 4 13.63 -15.05 3.09
N LYS A 5 13.68 -13.83 2.55
CA LYS A 5 12.67 -12.79 2.76
C LYS A 5 11.81 -12.67 1.50
N SER A 6 10.53 -12.36 1.71
CA SER A 6 9.38 -12.52 0.82
C SER A 6 9.57 -12.08 -0.62
N ASN A 7 8.95 -12.85 -1.52
CA ASN A 7 8.86 -12.69 -2.96
C ASN A 7 7.94 -11.52 -3.37
N GLU A 8 8.49 -10.56 -4.12
CA GLU A 8 7.81 -9.36 -4.57
C GLU A 8 7.50 -9.48 -6.08
N LYS A 9 6.21 -9.39 -6.49
CA LYS A 9 5.71 -9.61 -7.88
C LYS A 9 5.82 -8.33 -8.70
N ILE A 10 5.97 -8.32 -10.03
CA ILE A 10 5.83 -7.05 -10.77
C ILE A 10 5.14 -7.29 -12.11
N ASN A 11 4.16 -6.44 -12.46
CA ASN A 11 3.40 -6.54 -13.69
C ASN A 11 4.04 -5.63 -14.75
N CYS A 12 4.61 -6.25 -15.78
CA CYS A 12 5.23 -5.56 -16.90
C CYS A 12 4.17 -5.27 -17.96
N VAL A 13 3.75 -4.02 -18.11
CA VAL A 13 2.74 -3.62 -19.10
C VAL A 13 3.42 -3.13 -20.39
N SER A 14 3.16 -3.80 -21.52
CA SER A 14 3.58 -3.35 -22.85
C SER A 14 2.59 -2.33 -23.43
N SER A 15 3.13 -1.31 -24.08
CA SER A 15 2.50 -0.10 -24.62
C SER A 15 1.03 -0.21 -25.07
N ASN A 16 0.12 0.22 -24.19
CA ASN A 16 -1.18 0.79 -24.55
C ASN A 16 -1.33 2.05 -23.70
N ASP A 17 -0.77 3.18 -24.18
CA ASP A 17 -0.65 4.39 -23.35
C ASP A 17 -2.00 4.98 -22.95
N ASP A 18 -3.00 4.92 -23.83
CA ASP A 18 -4.35 5.46 -23.58
C ASP A 18 -5.08 4.80 -22.40
N LEU A 19 -4.79 3.52 -22.12
CA LEU A 19 -5.45 2.78 -21.03
C LEU A 19 -4.76 2.97 -19.68
N LEU A 20 -3.49 3.34 -19.69
CA LEU A 20 -2.67 3.52 -18.49
C LEU A 20 -2.68 4.97 -18.02
N GLU A 21 -3.14 5.90 -18.85
CA GLU A 21 -3.15 7.33 -18.56
C GLU A 21 -3.89 7.65 -17.26
N THR A 22 -5.04 7.00 -16.99
CA THR A 22 -5.80 7.23 -15.74
C THR A 22 -5.09 6.75 -14.47
N HIS A 23 -4.08 5.90 -14.62
CA HIS A 23 -3.26 5.38 -13.52
C HIS A 23 -1.84 5.95 -13.53
N THR A 24 -1.56 6.88 -14.46
CA THR A 24 -0.25 7.49 -14.63
C THR A 24 -0.32 8.93 -14.17
N VAL A 25 0.56 9.28 -13.23
CA VAL A 25 0.69 10.63 -12.70
C VAL A 25 2.02 11.22 -13.14
N ARG A 26 2.09 12.54 -13.30
CA ARG A 26 3.37 13.21 -13.50
C ARG A 26 4.08 13.33 -12.15
N GLY A 27 5.37 13.04 -12.14
CA GLY A 27 6.19 13.25 -10.95
C GLY A 27 7.66 13.40 -11.28
N ILE A 28 8.43 13.62 -10.22
CA ILE A 28 9.87 13.82 -10.26
C ILE A 28 10.52 12.61 -9.60
N VAL A 29 11.40 11.93 -10.32
CA VAL A 29 12.20 10.80 -9.85
C VAL A 29 13.67 11.20 -9.91
N ASN A 30 14.34 11.31 -8.77
CA ASN A 30 15.73 11.79 -8.67
C ASN A 30 15.99 13.14 -9.38
N GLY A 31 14.98 14.02 -9.42
CA GLY A 31 15.07 15.32 -10.09
C GLY A 31 14.68 15.30 -11.57
N LEU A 32 14.41 14.14 -12.15
CA LEU A 32 13.95 13.98 -13.53
C LEU A 32 12.43 13.89 -13.58
N GLU A 33 11.81 14.72 -14.41
CA GLU A 33 10.36 14.66 -14.63
C GLU A 33 10.00 13.50 -15.56
N MET A 34 9.09 12.63 -15.12
CA MET A 34 8.64 11.47 -15.90
C MET A 34 7.25 10.99 -15.48
N PRO A 35 6.56 10.20 -16.33
CA PRO A 35 5.34 9.52 -15.95
C PRO A 35 5.60 8.45 -14.87
N ILE A 36 4.72 8.39 -13.88
CA ILE A 36 4.71 7.42 -12.79
C ILE A 36 3.42 6.62 -12.88
N LEU A 37 3.51 5.35 -13.28
CA LEU A 37 2.39 4.42 -13.33
C LEU A 37 2.17 3.79 -11.96
N ARG A 38 0.99 3.99 -11.37
CA ARG A 38 0.59 3.30 -10.13
C ARG A 38 0.08 1.91 -10.45
N ASP A 39 0.92 0.91 -10.24
CA ASP A 39 0.60 -0.48 -10.52
C ASP A 39 0.21 -1.22 -9.24
N THR A 40 -1.08 -1.48 -9.08
CA THR A 40 -1.61 -2.22 -7.92
C THR A 40 -1.21 -3.70 -7.91
N GLY A 41 -0.82 -4.25 -9.07
CA GLY A 41 -0.29 -5.60 -9.19
C GLY A 41 1.21 -5.68 -8.94
N ALA A 42 1.91 -4.54 -8.96
CA ALA A 42 3.31 -4.47 -8.64
C ALA A 42 3.54 -4.54 -7.12
N THR A 43 4.34 -5.53 -6.80
CA THR A 43 5.14 -5.76 -5.62
C THR A 43 6.02 -4.59 -5.25
N ALA A 44 6.99 -4.41 -6.14
CA ALA A 44 8.17 -3.58 -6.03
C ALA A 44 8.14 -2.49 -7.11
N ASP A 45 8.87 -1.42 -6.84
CA ASP A 45 9.04 -0.36 -7.82
C ASP A 45 9.98 -0.79 -8.95
N VAL A 46 9.77 -0.26 -10.16
CA VAL A 46 10.64 -0.51 -11.33
C VAL A 46 10.96 0.76 -12.06
N ILE A 47 12.19 0.86 -12.53
CA ILE A 47 12.64 1.98 -13.36
C ILE A 47 13.61 1.48 -14.44
N SER A 48 13.54 2.11 -15.61
CA SER A 48 14.50 1.91 -16.68
C SER A 48 15.89 2.36 -16.25
N GLN A 49 16.91 1.58 -16.60
CA GLN A 49 18.31 1.92 -16.38
C GLN A 49 18.71 3.24 -17.05
N GLU A 50 18.03 3.66 -18.12
CA GLU A 50 18.32 4.92 -18.82
C GLU A 50 18.08 6.16 -17.96
N PHE A 51 17.25 6.06 -16.92
CA PHE A 51 16.96 7.15 -16.00
C PHE A 51 17.83 7.12 -14.73
N ILE A 52 18.86 6.27 -14.71
CA ILE A 52 19.70 6.04 -13.54
C ILE A 52 21.11 6.53 -13.81
N ASP A 53 21.58 7.44 -12.96
CA ASP A 53 23.00 7.66 -12.79
C ASP A 53 23.59 6.47 -12.03
N TYR A 54 24.64 5.84 -12.57
CA TYR A 54 25.32 4.71 -11.93
C TYR A 54 25.77 5.00 -10.48
N ALA A 55 25.99 6.27 -10.11
CA ALA A 55 26.26 6.67 -8.73
C ALA A 55 25.09 6.42 -7.75
N LYS A 56 23.87 6.20 -8.27
CA LYS A 56 22.63 5.92 -7.51
C LYS A 56 22.34 4.43 -7.33
N MET A 57 23.17 3.55 -7.89
CA MET A 57 23.04 2.11 -7.72
C MET A 57 23.28 1.75 -6.25
N ALA A 58 22.36 0.99 -5.66
CA ALA A 58 22.41 0.65 -4.23
C ALA A 58 23.38 -0.52 -3.93
N GLY A 59 23.95 -1.15 -4.96
CA GLY A 59 24.76 -2.38 -4.83
C GLY A 59 23.96 -3.61 -4.39
N GLU A 60 22.64 -3.45 -4.20
CA GLU A 60 21.70 -4.49 -3.84
C GLU A 60 21.00 -5.07 -5.07
N HIS A 61 20.51 -6.30 -4.93
CA HIS A 61 19.77 -6.99 -5.97
C HIS A 61 18.40 -7.45 -5.47
N VAL A 62 17.40 -7.40 -6.36
CA VAL A 62 16.03 -7.84 -6.11
C VAL A 62 15.70 -8.98 -7.07
N TRP A 63 15.06 -10.02 -6.55
CA TRP A 63 14.57 -11.13 -7.35
C TRP A 63 13.13 -10.86 -7.78
N VAL A 64 12.91 -10.84 -9.08
CA VAL A 64 11.63 -10.51 -9.70
C VAL A 64 11.11 -11.71 -10.47
N GLN A 65 9.87 -12.11 -10.18
CA GLN A 65 9.16 -13.12 -10.95
C GLN A 65 8.15 -12.43 -11.86
N TYR A 66 8.28 -12.67 -13.17
CA TYR A 66 7.30 -12.18 -14.14
C TYR A 66 6.04 -13.05 -14.10
N LEU A 67 4.87 -12.41 -14.11
CA LEU A 67 3.57 -13.09 -13.99
C LEU A 67 3.27 -14.07 -15.13
N LEU A 68 3.83 -13.84 -16.33
CA LEU A 68 3.44 -14.57 -17.53
C LEU A 68 4.28 -15.82 -17.82
N ASN A 69 5.46 -15.98 -17.20
CA ASN A 69 6.41 -17.02 -17.59
C ASN A 69 7.12 -17.70 -16.42
N ASP A 70 6.73 -17.40 -15.16
CA ASP A 70 7.34 -17.93 -13.93
C ASP A 70 8.87 -17.81 -13.85
N HIS A 71 9.45 -16.93 -14.67
CA HIS A 71 10.88 -16.75 -14.75
C HIS A 71 11.33 -15.78 -13.65
N LEU A 72 12.22 -16.27 -12.78
CA LEU A 72 12.83 -15.48 -11.72
C LEU A 72 14.12 -14.83 -12.22
N VAL A 73 14.18 -13.50 -12.18
CA VAL A 73 15.33 -12.71 -12.62
C VAL A 73 15.92 -11.92 -11.47
N CYS A 74 17.24 -11.93 -11.36
CA CYS A 74 17.98 -11.07 -10.43
C CYS A 74 18.23 -9.71 -11.10
N LEU A 75 17.61 -8.66 -10.59
CA LEU A 75 17.80 -7.30 -11.07
C LEU A 75 18.62 -6.50 -10.06
N SER A 76 19.47 -5.60 -10.54
CA SER A 76 20.07 -4.59 -9.66
C SER A 76 18.99 -3.65 -9.14
N SER A 77 19.25 -3.02 -8.00
CA SER A 77 18.40 -1.99 -7.44
C SER A 77 19.16 -0.69 -7.23
N ALA A 78 18.41 0.40 -7.22
CA ALA A 78 18.92 1.74 -7.00
C ALA A 78 18.01 2.51 -6.05
N GLU A 79 18.57 3.51 -5.38
CA GLU A 79 17.83 4.38 -4.48
C GLU A 79 17.38 5.64 -5.20
N PHE A 80 16.11 6.01 -4.98
CA PHE A 80 15.46 7.11 -5.65
C PHE A 80 14.67 7.95 -4.67
N GLU A 81 14.64 9.25 -4.92
CA GLU A 81 13.69 10.17 -4.31
C GLU A 81 12.55 10.43 -5.30
N ILE A 82 11.32 10.13 -4.89
CA ILE A 82 10.11 10.32 -5.70
C ILE A 82 9.29 11.43 -5.09
N LYS A 83 8.87 12.37 -5.94
CA LYS A 83 7.92 13.42 -5.60
C LYS A 83 6.79 13.40 -6.62
N CYS A 84 5.58 13.15 -6.18
CA CYS A 84 4.38 13.25 -7.00
C CYS A 84 3.22 13.78 -6.18
N GLU A 85 2.04 13.88 -6.79
CA GLU A 85 0.82 14.29 -6.09
C GLU A 85 0.48 13.42 -4.87
N LEU A 86 0.94 12.17 -4.85
CA LEU A 86 0.74 11.24 -3.73
C LEU A 86 1.68 11.53 -2.55
N GLY A 87 2.68 12.39 -2.71
CA GLY A 87 3.62 12.73 -1.66
C GLY A 87 5.09 12.62 -2.09
N HIS A 88 5.96 12.55 -1.10
CA HIS A 88 7.40 12.56 -1.28
C HIS A 88 8.05 11.53 -0.37
N MET A 89 8.86 10.63 -0.95
CA MET A 89 9.67 9.70 -0.18
C MET A 89 10.93 9.26 -0.92
N LYS A 90 11.83 8.62 -0.18
CA LYS A 90 12.93 7.84 -0.74
C LYS A 90 12.54 6.36 -0.77
N THR A 91 12.78 5.70 -1.89
CA THR A 91 12.47 4.28 -2.10
C THR A 91 13.58 3.60 -2.90
N LYS A 92 13.49 2.27 -3.01
CA LYS A 92 14.36 1.44 -3.85
C LYS A 92 13.53 0.87 -5.00
N ALA A 93 14.05 0.94 -6.21
CA ALA A 93 13.43 0.34 -7.38
C ALA A 93 14.35 -0.66 -8.05
N ALA A 94 13.76 -1.72 -8.60
CA ALA A 94 14.46 -2.64 -9.47
C ALA A 94 14.76 -1.96 -10.81
N VAL A 95 15.97 -2.18 -11.30
CA VAL A 95 16.50 -1.59 -12.53
C VAL A 95 16.30 -2.57 -13.67
N VAL A 96 15.61 -2.13 -14.71
CA VAL A 96 15.40 -2.91 -15.93
C VAL A 96 16.10 -2.25 -17.12
N THR A 97 16.62 -3.06 -18.04
CA THR A 97 17.32 -2.56 -19.25
C THR A 97 16.37 -2.25 -20.40
N ASN A 98 15.17 -2.81 -20.38
CA ASN A 98 14.15 -2.53 -21.38
C ASN A 98 13.34 -1.34 -20.90
N ASP A 99 13.15 -0.36 -21.76
CA ASP A 99 12.52 0.90 -21.38
C ASP A 99 10.98 0.80 -21.32
N PRO A 100 10.35 0.90 -20.13
CA PRO A 100 8.91 1.14 -20.01
C PRO A 100 8.49 2.59 -20.29
N GLY A 101 9.44 3.52 -20.48
CA GLY A 101 9.23 4.96 -20.68
C GLY A 101 8.65 5.67 -19.46
N ARG A 102 8.58 4.97 -18.31
CA ARG A 102 7.90 5.42 -17.09
C ARG A 102 8.46 4.74 -15.86
N TYR A 103 8.27 5.37 -14.71
CA TYR A 103 8.48 4.75 -13.42
C TYR A 103 7.26 3.91 -13.04
N VAL A 104 7.45 2.66 -12.61
CA VAL A 104 6.37 1.83 -12.08
C VAL A 104 6.42 1.90 -10.57
N LEU A 105 5.36 2.46 -9.98
CA LEU A 105 5.19 2.57 -8.54
C LEU A 105 4.47 1.32 -8.02
N GLY A 106 5.18 0.52 -7.24
CA GLY A 106 4.68 -0.65 -6.55
C GLY A 106 3.63 -0.29 -5.52
N ASN A 107 2.72 -1.24 -5.30
CA ASN A 107 1.57 -1.09 -4.40
C ASN A 107 2.01 -0.76 -2.96
N LYS A 108 3.14 -1.31 -2.50
CA LYS A 108 3.67 -1.01 -1.16
C LYS A 108 4.10 0.45 -1.04
N THR A 109 4.89 0.94 -1.99
CA THR A 109 5.34 2.34 -2.03
C THR A 109 4.16 3.29 -2.20
N ALA A 110 3.19 2.93 -3.04
CA ALA A 110 1.96 3.70 -3.23
C ALA A 110 1.09 3.78 -1.96
N GLN A 111 1.06 2.74 -1.13
CA GLN A 111 0.36 2.78 0.16
C GLN A 111 1.08 3.69 1.16
N LEU A 112 2.40 3.59 1.25
CA LEU A 112 3.21 4.45 2.13
C LEU A 112 3.12 5.93 1.74
N LEU A 113 2.97 6.24 0.46
CA LEU A 113 2.76 7.62 -0.01
C LEU A 113 1.39 8.16 0.46
N LYS A 114 0.37 7.31 0.51
CA LYS A 114 -1.00 7.67 0.91
C LYS A 114 -1.21 7.86 2.42
N GLU A 115 -0.22 7.59 3.25
CA GLU A 115 -0.34 7.73 4.71
C GLU A 115 -0.23 9.18 5.22
N GLU A 116 -0.04 10.17 4.32
CA GLU A 116 -0.49 11.56 4.55
C GLU A 116 -1.94 11.71 4.05
N PRO A 117 -2.86 12.25 4.88
CA PRO A 117 -4.21 11.70 5.02
C PRO A 117 -5.13 12.15 3.89
N PHE A 118 -5.41 11.26 2.94
CA PHE A 118 -6.77 11.14 2.44
C PHE A 118 -7.15 9.66 2.31
N LEU A 119 -7.81 9.20 3.37
CA LEU A 119 -8.75 8.09 3.36
C LEU A 119 -9.73 8.25 2.19
N ASN A 120 -9.40 7.66 1.05
CA ASN A 120 -10.38 7.12 0.11
C ASN A 120 -9.74 5.93 -0.60
N LEU A 121 -9.43 4.92 0.21
CA LEU A 121 -9.57 3.55 -0.22
C LEU A 121 -11.08 3.33 -0.40
N GLU A 122 -11.67 3.87 -1.47
CA GLU A 122 -13.02 3.48 -1.85
C GLU A 122 -12.98 1.96 -2.05
N LYS A 123 -13.56 1.25 -1.08
CA LYS A 123 -13.92 -0.17 -1.08
C LYS A 123 -13.08 -1.01 -2.05
N ILE A 124 -11.89 -1.41 -1.61
CA ILE A 124 -11.30 -2.63 -2.20
C ILE A 124 -12.30 -3.74 -1.89
N ASN A 125 -12.89 -4.32 -2.92
CA ASN A 125 -13.81 -5.45 -2.82
C ASN A 125 -13.15 -6.57 -2.03
N ALA A 126 -13.36 -6.60 -0.71
CA ALA A 126 -13.04 -7.73 0.12
C ALA A 126 -14.05 -8.82 -0.23
N ILE A 127 -13.63 -9.84 -0.97
CA ILE A 127 -14.41 -11.07 -1.13
C ILE A 127 -14.46 -11.70 0.27
N MET A 128 -15.55 -11.41 0.98
CA MET A 128 -15.81 -12.01 2.28
C MET A 128 -16.20 -13.47 2.04
N THR A 129 -15.37 -14.39 2.52
CA THR A 129 -15.75 -15.81 2.54
C THR A 129 -16.88 -15.99 3.55
N GLY A 130 -17.84 -16.88 3.28
CA GLY A 130 -19.07 -17.00 4.09
C GLY A 130 -18.85 -17.26 5.60
N SER A 131 -17.66 -17.72 5.99
CA SER A 131 -17.23 -17.87 7.38
C SER A 131 -16.92 -16.54 8.08
N GLN A 132 -16.50 -15.50 7.36
CA GLN A 132 -16.26 -14.16 7.91
C GLN A 132 -17.57 -13.35 8.07
N ALA A 133 -18.53 -13.53 7.17
CA ALA A 133 -19.86 -12.91 7.29
C ALA A 133 -20.62 -13.39 8.54
N LYS A 134 -20.34 -14.62 9.00
CA LYS A 134 -20.95 -15.17 10.21
C LYS A 134 -20.32 -14.63 11.50
N ARG A 135 -19.02 -14.31 11.47
CA ARG A 135 -18.32 -13.71 12.62
C ARG A 135 -18.70 -12.24 12.84
N SER A 136 -18.91 -11.47 11.77
CA SER A 136 -19.33 -10.07 11.92
C SER A 136 -20.72 -9.95 12.55
N SER A 137 -21.66 -10.84 12.20
CA SER A 137 -22.99 -10.82 12.82
C SER A 137 -23.01 -11.22 14.30
N GLU A 138 -22.06 -12.03 14.75
CA GLU A 138 -21.94 -12.42 16.17
C GLU A 138 -21.28 -11.31 17.00
N GLU A 139 -20.33 -10.56 16.39
CA GLU A 139 -19.66 -9.43 17.05
C GLU A 139 -20.59 -8.22 17.22
N ASP A 140 -21.47 -7.96 16.24
CA ASP A 140 -22.48 -6.90 16.32
C ASP A 140 -23.54 -7.19 17.40
N GLN A 141 -23.94 -8.46 17.57
CA GLN A 141 -24.88 -8.85 18.62
C GLN A 141 -24.26 -8.79 20.02
N ASN A 142 -22.98 -9.16 20.16
CA ASN A 142 -22.30 -9.06 21.46
C ASN A 142 -22.11 -7.60 21.91
N LYS A 143 -21.86 -6.65 20.99
CA LYS A 143 -21.74 -5.22 21.32
C LYS A 143 -23.08 -4.59 21.69
N GLU A 144 -24.19 -5.00 21.07
CA GLU A 144 -25.53 -4.53 21.47
C GLU A 144 -25.92 -5.07 22.85
N VAL A 145 -25.55 -6.31 23.17
CA VAL A 145 -25.83 -6.92 24.48
C VAL A 145 -24.99 -6.28 25.59
N GLU A 146 -23.71 -5.95 25.34
CA GLU A 146 -22.87 -5.24 26.33
C GLU A 146 -23.38 -3.81 26.60
N MET A 147 -23.78 -3.04 25.58
CA MET A 147 -24.35 -1.70 25.80
C MET A 147 -25.60 -1.73 26.68
N ARG A 148 -26.49 -2.72 26.49
CA ARG A 148 -27.71 -2.84 27.32
C ARG A 148 -27.41 -3.23 28.77
N ILE A 149 -26.33 -3.96 29.03
CA ILE A 149 -25.92 -4.35 30.38
C ILE A 149 -25.28 -3.15 31.11
N GLU A 150 -24.47 -2.34 30.42
CA GLU A 150 -23.87 -1.13 31.01
C GLU A 150 -24.93 -0.06 31.35
N GLU A 151 -25.95 0.14 30.50
CA GLU A 151 -27.05 1.08 30.79
C GLU A 151 -27.90 0.68 32.01
N MET A 152 -28.08 -0.62 32.29
CA MET A 152 -28.85 -1.07 33.46
C MET A 152 -28.11 -0.91 34.80
N THR A 153 -26.77 -0.83 34.78
CA THR A 153 -25.96 -0.73 36.01
C THR A 153 -25.81 0.69 36.56
N HIS A 154 -26.21 1.71 35.79
CA HIS A 154 -26.12 3.12 36.19
C HIS A 154 -27.38 3.66 36.90
N PHE A 155 -28.42 2.85 37.10
CA PHE A 155 -29.72 3.31 37.63
C PHE A 155 -30.04 2.88 39.07
N GLU A 156 -29.14 2.20 39.79
CA GLU A 156 -29.41 1.75 41.18
C GLU A 156 -28.32 2.16 42.19
N ILE A 157 -27.91 3.44 42.24
CA ILE A 157 -27.39 4.02 43.50
C ILE A 157 -27.70 5.52 43.52
N ASP A 158 -28.93 5.91 43.85
CA ASP A 158 -29.22 7.22 44.46
C ASP A 158 -30.64 7.27 45.03
N GLU A 159 -30.80 6.69 46.22
CA GLU A 159 -31.86 6.98 47.19
C GLU A 159 -31.24 6.67 48.58
N GLU A 160 -31.26 7.49 49.63
CA GLU A 160 -32.08 8.67 49.91
C GLU A 160 -31.59 9.30 51.25
N ILE A 161 -31.54 10.65 51.30
CA ILE A 161 -31.76 11.57 52.44
C ILE A 161 -30.69 11.76 53.55
N LEU A 162 -30.11 12.96 53.56
CA LEU A 162 -29.91 13.76 54.78
C LEU A 162 -31.15 14.64 55.02
N PRO A 163 -31.46 14.99 56.28
CA PRO A 163 -31.50 16.42 56.59
C PRO A 163 -30.90 16.81 57.95
N GLN A 164 -30.72 18.12 58.06
CA GLN A 164 -29.97 18.93 59.02
C GLN A 164 -30.68 19.20 60.36
N GLY A 165 -29.91 19.71 61.34
CA GLY A 165 -30.37 20.49 62.51
C GLY A 165 -30.38 19.67 63.81
N ASN A 166 -29.75 20.06 64.92
CA ASN A 166 -29.36 21.37 65.46
C ASN A 166 -28.09 21.23 66.31
#